data_AF-A0AAI8YLY6-F1
#
_entry.id   AF-A0AAI8YLY6-F1
#
_cell.length_a   1.000
_cell.length_b   1.000
_cell.length_c   1.000
_cell.angle_alpha   90.00
_cell.angle_beta   90.00
_cell.angle_gamma   90.00
#
_symmetry.space_group_name_H-M   'P 1'
#
loop_
_entity.id
_entity.type
_entity.pdbx_description
1 polymer ?
#
loop_
_entity_poly.entity_id
_entity_poly.type
_entity_poly.pdbx_seq_one_letter_code
_entity_poly.pdbx_strand_id
1 'polypeptide(L)'
;MEQARRSLDDGSIVRQEDIDNASHLTAAQSTNLGNALSRAWGLYKETSQGRSEQDYRRDILERTSDSIRISLRKPNISSFTTKRTSPTTFVIQERDAYKEHPLIYAKLHPKADVVVLTDTGCDEPDEQHKTARYIHLREYLEHCPVSANHDKPINPDGKRRYIIIQTHCHYDHTFGIPQFLSSHGIEIVASAAGRDFFESDLTRNGEFEHTGRPTPDYQVSKWAEAFEQLKYPFHQVDEDRHVEVDMGMTVLHTPGHTPDELAWYDHEEMHLYVGDSFYREGEDGLPIIFPVKGSLIEWVFSMQKLAVFVRGENARAASVVATSEQTTESDEDDWVHIPQPTKARRVLVSCAHQTYAVDSADVLAELEAFSFQCFIGKVPVVDSQTLRGETFDTWREKGDDRTPMSIQAPRRLMEEARKFFGSRPGDASRMPFVWE
;
A
#
# COMPACT_ATOMS: atom_id res chain seq x y z
N MET A 1 11.79 -18.12 -37.06
CA MET A 1 11.25 -19.42 -36.57
C MET A 1 11.39 -20.55 -37.58
N GLU A 2 11.01 -20.38 -38.85
CA GLU A 2 11.05 -21.48 -39.84
C GLU A 2 12.47 -21.88 -40.28
N GLN A 3 13.44 -20.94 -40.20
CA GLN A 3 14.87 -21.21 -40.36
C GLN A 3 15.47 -22.00 -39.18
N ALA A 4 15.17 -21.60 -37.93
CA ALA A 4 15.56 -22.36 -36.74
C ALA A 4 14.96 -23.77 -36.72
N ARG A 5 13.76 -23.93 -37.30
CA ARG A 5 13.09 -25.22 -37.48
C ARG A 5 13.82 -26.14 -38.49
N ARG A 6 14.41 -25.58 -39.55
CA ARG A 6 15.20 -26.35 -40.53
C ARG A 6 16.58 -26.78 -40.01
N SER A 7 17.22 -25.96 -39.18
CA SER A 7 18.51 -26.30 -38.56
C SER A 7 18.39 -27.36 -37.44
N LEU A 8 17.19 -27.54 -36.87
CA LEU A 8 16.92 -28.59 -35.88
C LEU A 8 16.70 -29.98 -36.49
N ASP A 9 16.20 -30.05 -37.74
CA ASP A 9 15.94 -31.33 -38.43
C ASP A 9 17.19 -31.92 -39.11
N ASP A 10 18.25 -31.14 -39.35
CA ASP A 10 19.49 -31.61 -40.01
C ASP A 10 20.66 -31.91 -39.05
N GLY A 11 20.48 -31.67 -37.75
CA GLY A 11 21.48 -31.96 -36.72
C GLY A 11 22.70 -31.02 -36.72
N SER A 12 22.67 -29.89 -37.43
CA SER A 12 23.72 -28.89 -37.35
C SER A 12 23.62 -28.02 -36.09
N ILE A 13 24.78 -27.68 -35.53
CA ILE A 13 24.96 -26.95 -34.27
C ILE A 13 24.35 -25.55 -34.40
N VAL A 14 23.31 -25.24 -33.60
CA VAL A 14 22.79 -23.88 -33.41
C VAL A 14 23.92 -23.02 -32.83
N ARG A 15 24.33 -21.96 -33.55
CA ARG A 15 25.38 -21.06 -33.09
C ARG A 15 24.79 -20.04 -32.11
N GLN A 16 25.61 -19.53 -31.20
CA GLN A 16 25.21 -18.52 -30.19
C GLN A 16 24.51 -17.30 -30.82
N GLU A 17 24.90 -16.94 -32.04
CA GLU A 17 24.33 -15.84 -32.82
C GLU A 17 22.85 -16.06 -33.21
N ASP A 18 22.36 -17.31 -33.25
CA ASP A 18 20.96 -17.64 -33.52
C ASP A 18 20.06 -17.48 -32.27
N ILE A 19 20.65 -17.55 -31.07
CA ILE A 19 19.98 -17.32 -29.78
C ILE A 19 19.84 -15.81 -29.53
N ASP A 20 20.86 -15.04 -29.91
CA ASP A 20 20.88 -13.59 -29.73
C ASP A 20 19.88 -12.85 -30.65
N ASN A 21 19.44 -13.50 -31.73
CA ASN A 21 18.41 -12.97 -32.65
C ASN A 21 16.95 -13.24 -32.22
N ALA A 22 16.71 -13.85 -31.05
CA ALA A 22 15.38 -14.00 -30.48
C ALA A 22 14.98 -12.74 -29.67
N SER A 23 14.62 -11.69 -30.40
CA SER A 23 14.30 -10.35 -29.89
C SER A 23 12.96 -10.22 -29.14
N HIS A 24 12.64 -11.14 -28.22
CA HIS A 24 11.46 -11.04 -27.36
C HIS A 24 11.64 -11.58 -25.91
N LEU A 25 12.88 -11.77 -25.43
CA LEU A 25 13.12 -12.11 -24.02
C LEU A 25 13.80 -10.94 -23.31
N THR A 26 13.32 -10.61 -22.11
CA THR A 26 13.99 -9.62 -21.25
C THR A 26 15.33 -10.17 -20.74
N ALA A 27 16.31 -9.30 -20.47
CA ALA A 27 17.65 -9.72 -20.02
C ALA A 27 17.60 -10.65 -18.79
N ALA A 28 16.66 -10.40 -17.85
CA ALA A 28 16.46 -11.22 -16.66
C ALA A 28 15.97 -12.66 -16.98
N GLN A 29 15.15 -12.83 -18.01
CA GLN A 29 14.67 -14.15 -18.46
C GLN A 29 15.80 -14.95 -19.10
N SER A 30 16.68 -14.30 -19.87
CA SER A 30 17.86 -14.93 -20.46
C SER A 30 18.88 -15.37 -19.41
N THR A 31 19.12 -14.54 -18.38
CA THR A 31 20.04 -14.88 -17.27
C THR A 31 19.54 -16.05 -16.42
N ASN A 32 18.24 -16.09 -16.11
CA ASN A 32 17.65 -17.19 -15.34
C ASN A 32 17.69 -18.52 -16.10
N LEU A 33 17.46 -18.49 -17.41
CA LEU A 33 17.58 -19.67 -18.27
C LEU A 33 19.03 -20.18 -18.32
N GLY A 34 20.00 -19.28 -18.48
CA GLY A 34 21.43 -19.61 -18.47
C GLY A 34 21.88 -20.25 -17.16
N ASN A 35 21.45 -19.70 -16.02
CA ASN A 35 21.76 -20.23 -14.69
C ASN A 35 21.15 -21.61 -14.42
N ALA A 36 19.92 -21.84 -14.88
CA ALA A 36 19.25 -23.13 -14.75
C ALA A 36 19.95 -24.23 -15.56
N LEU A 37 20.35 -23.91 -16.81
CA LEU A 37 21.09 -24.82 -17.67
C LEU A 37 22.48 -25.15 -17.10
N SER A 38 23.17 -24.17 -16.50
CA SER A 38 24.48 -24.38 -15.86
C SER A 38 24.40 -25.29 -14.62
N ARG A 39 23.36 -25.17 -13.80
CA ARG A 39 23.15 -26.06 -12.64
C ARG A 39 22.78 -27.48 -13.07
N ALA A 40 21.93 -27.62 -14.08
CA ALA A 40 21.58 -28.91 -14.66
C ALA A 40 22.79 -29.62 -15.27
N TRP A 41 23.75 -28.85 -15.81
CA TRP A 41 25.04 -29.35 -16.30
C TRP A 41 25.97 -29.84 -15.17
N GLY A 42 25.99 -29.15 -14.03
CA GLY A 42 26.75 -29.58 -12.84
C GLY A 42 26.31 -30.96 -12.33
N LEU A 43 24.99 -31.20 -12.28
CA LEU A 43 24.39 -32.47 -11.83
C LEU A 43 24.67 -33.67 -12.76
N TYR A 44 24.93 -33.43 -14.05
CA TYR A 44 25.26 -34.48 -15.03
C TYR A 44 26.62 -35.13 -14.75
N LYS A 45 27.64 -34.34 -14.38
CA LYS A 45 28.99 -34.85 -14.09
C LYS A 45 29.02 -35.87 -12.95
N GLU A 46 28.04 -35.82 -12.06
CA GLU A 46 27.97 -36.70 -10.89
C GLU A 46 27.16 -37.98 -11.14
N THR A 47 26.31 -38.03 -12.18
CA THR A 47 25.29 -39.09 -12.31
C THR A 47 25.31 -39.88 -13.62
N SER A 48 26.07 -39.47 -14.64
CA SER A 48 26.02 -40.11 -15.96
C SER A 48 26.92 -41.35 -16.09
N GLN A 49 26.47 -42.49 -15.56
CA GLN A 49 26.91 -43.79 -16.07
C GLN A 49 26.10 -44.14 -17.34
N GLY A 50 26.69 -43.91 -18.52
CA GLY A 50 26.33 -44.64 -19.74
C GLY A 50 25.24 -44.06 -20.66
N ARG A 51 24.84 -42.78 -20.56
CA ARG A 51 23.99 -42.12 -21.58
C ARG A 51 24.80 -41.17 -22.45
N SER A 52 24.44 -41.06 -23.73
CA SER A 52 25.07 -40.11 -24.65
C SER A 52 24.67 -38.66 -24.28
N GLU A 53 25.62 -37.73 -24.42
CA GLU A 53 25.41 -36.31 -24.13
C GLU A 53 24.27 -35.69 -24.95
N GLN A 54 24.06 -36.18 -26.17
CA GLN A 54 22.98 -35.74 -27.07
C GLN A 54 21.59 -36.15 -26.57
N ASP A 55 21.44 -37.36 -26.05
CA ASP A 55 20.13 -37.87 -25.56
C ASP A 55 19.65 -37.11 -24.32
N TYR A 56 20.57 -36.73 -23.43
CA TYR A 56 20.23 -35.95 -22.23
C TYR A 56 19.95 -34.48 -22.55
N ARG A 57 20.67 -33.86 -23.49
CA ARG A 57 20.36 -32.51 -23.95
C ARG A 57 18.97 -32.42 -24.57
N ARG A 58 18.56 -33.45 -25.34
CA ARG A 58 17.20 -33.53 -25.88
C ARG A 58 16.15 -33.68 -24.78
N ASP A 59 16.36 -34.57 -23.80
CA ASP A 59 15.43 -34.79 -22.67
C ASP A 59 15.36 -33.56 -21.74
N ILE A 60 16.47 -32.86 -21.48
CA ILE A 60 16.47 -31.56 -20.80
C ILE A 60 15.72 -30.53 -21.64
N LEU A 61 16.03 -30.38 -22.93
CA LEU A 61 15.36 -29.37 -23.75
C LEU A 61 13.86 -29.65 -23.86
N GLU A 62 13.42 -30.90 -23.93
CA GLU A 62 11.99 -31.28 -23.90
C GLU A 62 11.37 -30.99 -22.54
N ARG A 63 11.97 -31.41 -21.42
CA ARG A 63 11.45 -31.16 -20.07
C ARG A 63 11.50 -29.70 -19.66
N THR A 64 12.52 -28.97 -20.08
CA THR A 64 12.67 -27.54 -19.82
C THR A 64 11.75 -26.76 -20.75
N SER A 65 11.55 -27.18 -22.00
CA SER A 65 10.55 -26.60 -22.90
C SER A 65 9.13 -26.84 -22.38
N ASP A 66 8.82 -28.01 -21.83
CA ASP A 66 7.52 -28.27 -21.22
C ASP A 66 7.34 -27.54 -19.89
N SER A 67 8.38 -27.45 -19.05
CA SER A 67 8.34 -26.66 -17.81
C SER A 67 8.25 -25.16 -18.07
N ILE A 68 8.94 -24.66 -19.11
CA ILE A 68 8.84 -23.28 -19.60
C ILE A 68 7.47 -23.05 -20.24
N ARG A 69 6.94 -23.99 -21.03
CA ARG A 69 5.57 -23.92 -21.59
C ARG A 69 4.50 -23.95 -20.49
N ILE A 70 4.70 -24.68 -19.41
CA ILE A 70 3.80 -24.73 -18.24
C ILE A 70 3.92 -23.44 -17.43
N SER A 71 5.13 -22.91 -17.24
CA SER A 71 5.37 -21.63 -16.55
C SER A 71 4.89 -20.42 -17.35
N LEU A 72 4.93 -20.48 -18.69
CA LEU A 72 4.42 -19.44 -19.60
C LEU A 72 2.91 -19.55 -19.87
N ARG A 73 2.22 -20.54 -19.28
CA ARG A 73 0.78 -20.78 -19.46
C ARG A 73 -0.03 -20.74 -18.18
N LYS A 74 0.55 -20.43 -17.01
CA LYS A 74 -0.29 -20.10 -15.86
C LYS A 74 -0.92 -18.74 -16.16
N PRO A 75 -2.25 -18.66 -16.38
CA PRO A 75 -2.90 -17.37 -16.47
C PRO A 75 -2.62 -16.66 -15.14
N ASN A 76 -2.29 -15.37 -15.19
CA ASN A 76 -2.32 -14.56 -13.97
C ASN A 76 -3.73 -14.72 -13.40
N ILE A 77 -3.83 -15.36 -12.23
CA ILE A 77 -5.13 -15.70 -11.66
C ILE A 77 -5.87 -14.44 -11.20
N SER A 78 -5.13 -13.36 -10.92
CA SER A 78 -5.66 -12.10 -10.42
C SER A 78 -4.78 -10.91 -10.82
N SER A 79 -5.38 -9.71 -10.89
CA SER A 79 -4.67 -8.41 -10.93
C SER A 79 -4.15 -7.97 -9.55
N PHE A 80 -4.47 -8.70 -8.48
CA PHE A 80 -4.08 -8.35 -7.12
C PHE A 80 -2.93 -9.23 -6.61
N THR A 81 -2.06 -8.63 -5.81
CA THR A 81 -1.07 -9.35 -4.99
C THR A 81 -1.33 -9.09 -3.51
N THR A 82 -1.09 -10.07 -2.65
CA THR A 82 -1.38 -9.94 -1.21
C THR A 82 -0.20 -10.37 -0.37
N LYS A 83 0.07 -9.60 0.68
CA LYS A 83 0.92 -9.97 1.81
C LYS A 83 0.15 -9.83 3.12
N ARG A 84 0.56 -10.59 4.12
CA ARG A 84 0.02 -10.46 5.48
C ARG A 84 0.92 -9.50 6.27
N THR A 85 0.35 -8.46 6.86
CA THR A 85 1.08 -7.46 7.67
C THR A 85 0.98 -7.76 9.16
N SER A 86 -0.09 -8.43 9.59
CA SER A 86 -0.32 -8.81 10.99
C SER A 86 -1.16 -10.11 11.07
N PRO A 87 -1.45 -10.66 12.26
CA PRO A 87 -2.32 -11.82 12.37
C PRO A 87 -3.71 -11.61 11.75
N THR A 88 -4.26 -10.39 11.79
CA THR A 88 -5.62 -10.13 11.27
C THR A 88 -5.66 -9.28 10.00
N THR A 89 -4.54 -8.67 9.59
CA THR A 89 -4.52 -7.69 8.50
C THR A 89 -3.66 -8.13 7.32
N PHE A 90 -4.19 -7.86 6.12
CA PHE A 90 -3.54 -8.08 4.83
C PHE A 90 -3.35 -6.74 4.13
N VAL A 91 -2.25 -6.63 3.38
CA VAL A 91 -2.05 -5.58 2.39
C VAL A 91 -2.20 -6.20 1.00
N ILE A 92 -3.03 -5.57 0.18
CA ILE A 92 -3.42 -6.02 -1.15
C ILE A 92 -3.02 -4.90 -2.11
N GLN A 93 -2.18 -5.21 -3.10
CA GLN A 93 -1.79 -4.24 -4.12
C GLN A 93 -2.48 -4.58 -5.45
N GLU A 94 -3.16 -3.60 -6.03
CA GLU A 94 -3.73 -3.71 -7.37
C GLU A 94 -2.68 -3.42 -8.45
N ARG A 95 -2.68 -4.24 -9.51
CA ARG A 95 -1.99 -3.92 -10.77
C ARG A 95 -2.99 -3.29 -11.73
N ASP A 96 -3.08 -1.97 -11.65
CA ASP A 96 -4.09 -1.19 -12.35
C ASP A 96 -3.58 -0.56 -13.65
N ALA A 97 -4.49 -0.16 -14.52
CA ALA A 97 -4.19 0.47 -15.80
C ALA A 97 -3.66 1.91 -15.70
N TYR A 98 -3.88 2.57 -14.55
CA TYR A 98 -3.48 3.96 -14.29
C TYR A 98 -2.06 4.06 -13.72
N LYS A 99 -1.49 2.94 -13.26
CA LYS A 99 -0.17 2.84 -12.60
C LYS A 99 -0.12 3.56 -11.25
N GLU A 100 -1.26 3.65 -10.58
CA GLU A 100 -1.34 4.18 -9.21
C GLU A 100 -0.82 3.15 -8.20
N HIS A 101 -1.00 1.86 -8.51
CA HIS A 101 -0.58 0.73 -7.69
C HIS A 101 -1.04 0.82 -6.22
N PRO A 102 -2.34 1.12 -5.97
CA PRO A 102 -2.83 1.39 -4.62
C PRO A 102 -2.69 0.17 -3.72
N LEU A 103 -2.36 0.44 -2.46
CA LEU A 103 -2.35 -0.51 -1.35
C LEU A 103 -3.67 -0.42 -0.60
N ILE A 104 -4.42 -1.50 -0.69
CA ILE A 104 -5.69 -1.73 0.00
C ILE A 104 -5.41 -2.58 1.24
N TYR A 105 -5.99 -2.23 2.38
CA TYR A 105 -5.81 -3.00 3.61
C TYR A 105 -7.08 -3.73 3.98
N ALA A 106 -6.99 -5.03 4.22
CA ALA A 106 -8.13 -5.85 4.65
C ALA A 106 -7.87 -6.44 6.03
N LYS A 107 -8.61 -6.00 7.04
CA LYS A 107 -8.54 -6.50 8.41
C LYS A 107 -9.75 -7.38 8.73
N LEU A 108 -9.48 -8.62 9.16
CA LEU A 108 -10.48 -9.51 9.73
C LEU A 108 -10.72 -9.13 11.19
N HIS A 109 -11.78 -8.37 11.49
CA HIS A 109 -11.99 -7.88 12.85
C HIS A 109 -12.18 -9.05 13.83
N PRO A 110 -11.49 -9.06 14.99
CA PRO A 110 -11.51 -10.21 15.89
C PRO A 110 -12.81 -10.32 16.72
N LYS A 111 -13.47 -9.19 16.98
CA LYS A 111 -14.65 -9.11 17.87
C LYS A 111 -15.98 -8.91 17.13
N ALA A 112 -15.93 -8.44 15.89
CA ALA A 112 -17.10 -8.14 15.08
C ALA A 112 -17.03 -8.97 13.81
N ASP A 113 -18.18 -9.45 13.33
CA ASP A 113 -18.27 -10.30 12.13
C ASP A 113 -18.17 -9.48 10.83
N VAL A 114 -17.08 -8.72 10.72
CA VAL A 114 -16.81 -7.79 9.64
C VAL A 114 -15.38 -7.93 9.12
N VAL A 115 -15.20 -7.56 7.85
CA VAL A 115 -13.91 -7.18 7.26
C VAL A 115 -13.88 -5.66 7.19
N VAL A 116 -12.86 -5.05 7.80
CA VAL A 116 -12.59 -3.63 7.63
C VAL A 116 -11.63 -3.47 6.46
N LEU A 117 -12.09 -2.79 5.41
CA LEU A 117 -11.29 -2.40 4.25
C LEU A 117 -10.83 -0.96 4.41
N THR A 118 -9.56 -0.70 4.15
CA THR A 118 -9.07 0.66 3.87
C THR A 118 -8.96 0.79 2.37
N ASP A 119 -9.80 1.65 1.80
CA ASP A 119 -9.92 1.90 0.37
C ASP A 119 -10.25 0.65 -0.47
N THR A 120 -10.37 0.82 -1.79
CA THR A 120 -10.92 -0.20 -2.70
C THR A 120 -10.19 -0.34 -4.03
N GLY A 121 -9.20 0.51 -4.30
CA GLY A 121 -8.43 0.46 -5.55
C GLY A 121 -9.10 1.18 -6.73
N CYS A 122 -8.47 1.03 -7.88
CA CYS A 122 -8.85 1.59 -9.17
C CYS A 122 -9.95 0.79 -9.88
N ASP A 123 -10.12 -0.50 -9.53
CA ASP A 123 -11.03 -1.42 -10.22
C ASP A 123 -10.87 -1.39 -11.76
N GLU A 124 -9.63 -1.37 -12.22
CA GLU A 124 -9.28 -1.37 -13.65
C GLU A 124 -7.91 -2.05 -13.82
N PRO A 125 -7.87 -3.36 -14.11
CA PRO A 125 -6.61 -4.08 -14.21
C PRO A 125 -5.76 -3.59 -15.39
N ASP A 126 -4.43 -3.66 -15.24
CA ASP A 126 -3.50 -3.39 -16.34
C ASP A 126 -3.71 -4.36 -17.53
N GLU A 127 -3.18 -3.99 -18.71
CA GLU A 127 -3.33 -4.79 -19.94
C GLU A 127 -2.91 -6.26 -19.80
N GLN A 128 -1.94 -6.58 -18.95
CA GLN A 128 -1.46 -7.95 -18.74
C GLN A 128 -2.41 -8.76 -17.86
N HIS A 129 -3.25 -8.09 -17.07
CA HIS A 129 -4.16 -8.70 -16.10
C HIS A 129 -5.65 -8.57 -16.48
N LYS A 130 -6.00 -7.89 -17.59
CA LYS A 130 -7.40 -7.75 -18.07
C LYS A 130 -8.16 -9.06 -18.26
N THR A 131 -7.46 -10.16 -18.49
CA THR A 131 -8.05 -11.50 -18.67
C THR A 131 -7.87 -12.42 -17.46
N ALA A 132 -7.34 -11.87 -16.35
CA ALA A 132 -7.22 -12.61 -15.10
C ALA A 132 -8.61 -12.99 -14.57
N ARG A 133 -8.67 -14.06 -13.77
CA ARG A 133 -9.94 -14.55 -13.22
C ARG A 133 -10.52 -13.60 -12.17
N TYR A 134 -9.67 -13.00 -11.35
CA TYR A 134 -10.07 -12.10 -10.26
C TYR A 134 -9.50 -10.70 -10.52
N ILE A 135 -10.29 -9.87 -11.20
CA ILE A 135 -9.95 -8.47 -11.51
C ILE A 135 -10.69 -7.46 -10.64
N HIS A 136 -11.77 -7.90 -9.99
CA HIS A 136 -12.56 -7.12 -9.05
C HIS A 136 -12.16 -7.47 -7.61
N LEU A 137 -11.92 -6.46 -6.78
CA LEU A 137 -11.45 -6.64 -5.40
C LEU A 137 -12.38 -7.55 -4.60
N ARG A 138 -13.71 -7.39 -4.72
CA ARG A 138 -14.65 -8.21 -3.96
C ARG A 138 -14.54 -9.69 -4.33
N GLU A 139 -14.52 -10.01 -5.62
CA GLU A 139 -14.37 -11.40 -6.08
C GLU A 139 -13.03 -11.99 -5.63
N TYR A 140 -11.98 -11.17 -5.61
CA TYR A 140 -10.68 -11.56 -5.09
C TYR A 140 -10.76 -11.93 -3.60
N LEU A 141 -11.35 -11.07 -2.78
CA LEU A 141 -11.50 -11.29 -1.34
C LEU A 141 -12.33 -12.54 -1.02
N GLU A 142 -13.38 -12.78 -1.80
CA GLU A 142 -14.39 -13.82 -1.51
C GLU A 142 -14.04 -15.20 -2.09
N HIS A 143 -13.26 -15.25 -3.18
CA HIS A 143 -13.07 -16.48 -3.94
C HIS A 143 -11.62 -16.78 -4.36
N CYS A 144 -10.70 -15.80 -4.35
CA CYS A 144 -9.33 -16.09 -4.73
C CYS A 144 -8.59 -16.86 -3.63
N PRO A 145 -7.91 -17.98 -3.93
CA PRO A 145 -6.99 -18.59 -2.97
C PRO A 145 -5.79 -17.65 -2.76
N VAL A 146 -5.61 -17.18 -1.53
CA VAL A 146 -4.51 -16.28 -1.16
C VAL A 146 -3.45 -17.07 -0.38
N SER A 147 -2.22 -17.12 -0.91
CA SER A 147 -1.12 -17.86 -0.28
C SER A 147 -0.80 -17.36 1.13
N ALA A 148 -0.85 -16.04 1.34
CA ALA A 148 -0.72 -15.41 2.65
C ALA A 148 -1.83 -15.80 3.64
N ASN A 149 -2.90 -16.45 3.16
CA ASN A 149 -4.02 -16.96 3.93
C ASN A 149 -4.21 -18.49 3.78
N HIS A 150 -3.10 -19.22 3.67
CA HIS A 150 -3.12 -20.69 3.54
C HIS A 150 -3.94 -21.18 2.35
N ASP A 151 -3.81 -20.48 1.22
CA ASP A 151 -4.52 -20.74 -0.04
C ASP A 151 -6.06 -20.70 0.08
N LYS A 152 -6.57 -19.96 1.07
CA LYS A 152 -8.00 -19.68 1.24
C LYS A 152 -8.33 -18.23 0.88
N PRO A 153 -9.56 -17.94 0.44
CA PRO A 153 -10.03 -16.56 0.34
C PRO A 153 -9.97 -15.84 1.68
N ILE A 154 -9.83 -14.51 1.65
CA ILE A 154 -9.77 -13.67 2.85
C ILE A 154 -11.13 -13.64 3.54
N ASN A 155 -12.21 -13.51 2.77
CA ASN A 155 -13.59 -13.54 3.25
C ASN A 155 -14.44 -14.56 2.47
N PRO A 156 -14.23 -15.88 2.69
CA PRO A 156 -14.85 -16.92 1.87
C PRO A 156 -16.36 -16.74 1.71
N ASP A 157 -16.82 -16.65 0.46
CA ASP A 157 -18.23 -16.50 0.09
C ASP A 157 -18.93 -15.27 0.70
N GLY A 158 -18.17 -14.22 1.05
CA GLY A 158 -18.72 -12.99 1.62
C GLY A 158 -19.35 -13.19 3.00
N LYS A 159 -18.89 -14.19 3.78
CA LYS A 159 -19.49 -14.56 5.08
C LYS A 159 -19.51 -13.41 6.09
N ARG A 160 -18.48 -12.58 6.10
CA ARG A 160 -18.40 -11.39 6.94
C ARG A 160 -18.90 -10.17 6.17
N ARG A 161 -19.57 -9.26 6.87
CA ARG A 161 -19.96 -7.95 6.30
C ARG A 161 -18.71 -7.09 6.07
N TYR A 162 -18.86 -6.03 5.29
CA TYR A 162 -17.76 -5.09 5.04
C TYR A 162 -18.02 -3.75 5.73
N ILE A 163 -16.96 -3.16 6.25
CA ILE A 163 -16.86 -1.73 6.56
C ILE A 163 -15.75 -1.20 5.67
N ILE A 164 -16.01 -0.16 4.88
CA ILE A 164 -14.99 0.51 4.07
C ILE A 164 -14.66 1.82 4.77
N ILE A 165 -13.43 1.94 5.27
CA ILE A 165 -12.86 3.22 5.69
C ILE A 165 -12.19 3.81 4.46
N GLN A 166 -12.79 4.86 3.93
CA GLN A 166 -12.26 5.61 2.79
C GLN A 166 -11.30 6.68 3.32
N THR A 167 -10.03 6.61 2.91
CA THR A 167 -9.02 7.58 3.34
C THR A 167 -9.29 8.95 2.73
N HIS A 168 -9.66 9.00 1.44
CA HIS A 168 -10.12 10.19 0.74
C HIS A 168 -10.84 9.83 -0.57
N CYS A 169 -11.36 10.82 -1.29
CA CYS A 169 -12.28 10.61 -2.41
C CYS A 169 -11.67 10.34 -3.78
N HIS A 170 -10.34 10.24 -3.92
CA HIS A 170 -9.74 9.97 -5.23
C HIS A 170 -10.12 8.59 -5.79
N TYR A 171 -10.05 8.49 -7.11
CA TYR A 171 -10.57 7.36 -7.87
C TYR A 171 -9.85 6.05 -7.58
N ASP A 172 -8.55 6.10 -7.31
CA ASP A 172 -7.68 4.97 -6.98
C ASP A 172 -7.93 4.39 -5.59
N HIS A 173 -8.77 5.06 -4.80
CA HIS A 173 -9.20 4.60 -3.48
C HIS A 173 -10.67 4.16 -3.47
N THR A 174 -11.48 4.63 -4.41
CA THR A 174 -12.95 4.55 -4.32
C THR A 174 -13.63 3.86 -5.50
N PHE A 175 -12.93 3.57 -6.59
CA PHE A 175 -13.55 2.94 -7.76
C PHE A 175 -14.06 1.53 -7.51
N GLY A 176 -13.50 0.80 -6.55
CA GLY A 176 -13.99 -0.54 -6.19
C GLY A 176 -15.26 -0.55 -5.33
N ILE A 177 -15.69 0.58 -4.75
CA ILE A 177 -16.85 0.66 -3.84
C ILE A 177 -18.13 0.06 -4.44
N PRO A 178 -18.52 0.33 -5.71
CA PRO A 178 -19.76 -0.21 -6.30
C PRO A 178 -19.90 -1.73 -6.21
N GLN A 179 -18.80 -2.49 -6.18
CA GLN A 179 -18.81 -3.95 -6.05
C GLN A 179 -19.41 -4.41 -4.72
N PHE A 180 -19.32 -3.57 -3.69
CA PHE A 180 -19.75 -3.89 -2.33
C PHE A 180 -21.17 -3.43 -2.02
N LEU A 181 -21.75 -2.54 -2.83
CA LEU A 181 -23.08 -1.95 -2.58
C LEU A 181 -24.24 -2.96 -2.63
N SER A 182 -24.06 -4.10 -3.30
CA SER A 182 -25.04 -5.19 -3.29
C SER A 182 -25.05 -5.98 -1.97
N SER A 183 -24.06 -5.78 -1.10
CA SER A 183 -24.01 -6.39 0.22
C SER A 183 -25.01 -5.73 1.14
N HIS A 184 -25.89 -6.52 1.75
CA HIS A 184 -26.75 -6.01 2.80
C HIS A 184 -25.91 -5.56 3.99
N GLY A 185 -26.02 -4.29 4.38
CA GLY A 185 -25.33 -3.73 5.55
C GLY A 185 -23.85 -3.43 5.33
N ILE A 186 -23.45 -3.07 4.11
CA ILE A 186 -22.19 -2.34 3.88
C ILE A 186 -22.24 -0.99 4.61
N GLU A 187 -21.15 -0.64 5.27
CA GLU A 187 -20.99 0.64 5.94
C GLU A 187 -19.75 1.35 5.36
N ILE A 188 -19.90 2.61 4.97
CA ILE A 188 -18.81 3.44 4.44
C ILE A 188 -18.51 4.56 5.44
N VAL A 189 -17.26 4.64 5.86
CA VAL A 189 -16.75 5.66 6.80
C VAL A 189 -15.86 6.62 6.03
N ALA A 190 -16.11 7.93 6.19
CA ALA A 190 -15.29 8.98 5.61
C ALA A 190 -15.10 10.16 6.59
N SER A 191 -14.20 11.07 6.27
CA SER A 191 -13.81 12.19 7.12
C SER A 191 -14.90 13.25 7.21
N ALA A 192 -15.39 13.56 8.42
CA ALA A 192 -16.32 14.67 8.60
C ALA A 192 -15.70 16.04 8.23
N ALA A 193 -14.38 16.21 8.32
CA ALA A 193 -13.71 17.48 8.03
C ALA A 193 -13.76 17.88 6.55
N GLY A 194 -13.80 16.91 5.64
CA GLY A 194 -13.87 17.17 4.20
C GLY A 194 -15.23 16.85 3.58
N ARG A 195 -16.29 16.77 4.39
CA ARG A 195 -17.64 16.46 3.89
C ARG A 195 -18.09 17.41 2.78
N ASP A 196 -17.93 18.72 2.99
CA ASP A 196 -18.31 19.72 1.99
C ASP A 196 -17.48 19.58 0.71
N PHE A 197 -16.19 19.25 0.84
CA PHE A 197 -15.32 18.96 -0.30
C PHE A 197 -15.88 17.76 -1.07
N PHE A 198 -16.15 16.65 -0.41
CA PHE A 198 -16.74 15.46 -1.02
C PHE A 198 -18.08 15.74 -1.71
N GLU A 199 -19.05 16.32 -1.00
CA GLU A 199 -20.43 16.47 -1.46
C GLU A 199 -20.60 17.55 -2.55
N SER A 200 -19.69 18.54 -2.61
CA SER A 200 -19.80 19.66 -3.55
C SER A 200 -19.63 19.28 -5.03
N ASP A 201 -18.69 18.40 -5.34
CA ASP A 201 -18.33 18.01 -6.70
C ASP A 201 -17.43 16.76 -6.68
N LEU A 202 -18.01 15.61 -6.31
CA LEU A 202 -17.26 14.36 -6.21
C LEU A 202 -16.54 14.00 -7.51
N THR A 203 -17.13 14.26 -8.67
CA THR A 203 -16.51 13.99 -9.98
C THR A 203 -15.17 14.68 -10.15
N ARG A 204 -15.07 15.97 -9.82
CA ARG A 204 -13.81 16.72 -9.92
C ARG A 204 -12.91 16.54 -8.71
N ASN A 205 -13.47 16.39 -7.52
CA ASN A 205 -12.70 16.30 -6.28
C ASN A 205 -12.06 14.91 -6.12
N GLY A 206 -12.73 13.85 -6.59
CA GLY A 206 -12.18 12.51 -6.69
C GLY A 206 -11.40 12.23 -7.98
N GLU A 207 -11.14 13.26 -8.80
CA GLU A 207 -10.37 13.19 -10.05
C GLU A 207 -10.91 12.24 -11.14
N PHE A 208 -12.16 11.79 -11.01
CA PHE A 208 -12.81 10.86 -11.93
C PHE A 208 -12.86 11.36 -13.38
N GLU A 209 -12.95 12.67 -13.61
CA GLU A 209 -13.05 13.27 -14.95
C GLU A 209 -11.84 12.94 -15.86
N HIS A 210 -10.70 12.55 -15.28
CA HIS A 210 -9.48 12.22 -16.01
C HIS A 210 -9.38 10.74 -16.41
N THR A 211 -10.29 9.90 -15.92
CA THR A 211 -10.22 8.44 -16.09
C THR A 211 -11.03 7.93 -17.29
N GLY A 212 -11.95 8.77 -17.81
CA GLY A 212 -12.93 8.35 -18.82
C GLY A 212 -14.03 7.41 -18.31
N ARG A 213 -14.09 7.16 -16.99
CA ARG A 213 -15.11 6.35 -16.33
C ARG A 213 -16.12 7.22 -15.57
N PRO A 214 -17.37 6.76 -15.38
CA PRO A 214 -18.33 7.48 -14.57
C PRO A 214 -17.91 7.51 -13.10
N THR A 215 -18.19 8.62 -12.42
CA THR A 215 -18.07 8.71 -10.96
C THR A 215 -18.95 7.68 -10.29
N PRO A 216 -18.43 6.90 -9.32
CA PRO A 216 -19.24 5.98 -8.52
C PRO A 216 -20.36 6.70 -7.76
N ASP A 217 -21.53 6.07 -7.68
CA ASP A 217 -22.65 6.56 -6.87
C ASP A 217 -22.76 5.71 -5.59
N TYR A 218 -22.50 6.33 -4.44
CA TYR A 218 -22.58 5.71 -3.12
C TYR A 218 -22.84 6.75 -2.04
N GLN A 219 -23.28 6.30 -0.87
CA GLN A 219 -23.53 7.15 0.30
C GLN A 219 -22.56 6.79 1.41
N VAL A 220 -21.98 7.81 2.03
CA VAL A 220 -21.21 7.66 3.27
C VAL A 220 -22.20 7.39 4.40
N SER A 221 -22.03 6.25 5.06
CA SER A 221 -22.82 5.85 6.22
C SER A 221 -22.41 6.66 7.46
N LYS A 222 -21.10 6.81 7.67
CA LYS A 222 -20.54 7.50 8.83
C LYS A 222 -19.53 8.57 8.43
N TRP A 223 -19.89 9.82 8.66
CA TRP A 223 -18.95 10.93 8.73
C TRP A 223 -18.28 10.91 10.11
N ALA A 224 -17.04 10.45 10.18
CA ALA A 224 -16.31 10.27 11.42
C ALA A 224 -15.63 11.57 11.85
N GLU A 225 -15.76 11.90 13.13
CA GLU A 225 -15.13 13.08 13.74
C GLU A 225 -13.65 12.84 14.07
N ALA A 226 -12.89 13.92 14.26
CA ALA A 226 -11.50 13.81 14.66
C ALA A 226 -11.38 13.14 16.04
N PHE A 227 -10.47 12.17 16.16
CA PHE A 227 -10.26 11.34 17.35
C PHE A 227 -11.48 10.49 17.76
N GLU A 228 -12.45 10.31 16.87
CA GLU A 228 -13.59 9.43 17.13
C GLU A 228 -13.12 7.98 17.28
N GLN A 229 -13.53 7.32 18.35
CA GLN A 229 -13.42 5.87 18.51
C GLN A 229 -14.63 5.20 17.86
N LEU A 230 -14.36 4.36 16.86
CA LEU A 230 -15.41 3.73 16.07
C LEU A 230 -16.15 2.66 16.89
N LYS A 231 -17.48 2.74 16.88
CA LYS A 231 -18.39 1.76 17.47
C LYS A 231 -19.34 1.23 16.42
N TYR A 232 -19.42 -0.08 16.29
CA TYR A 232 -20.24 -0.75 15.27
C TYR A 232 -21.49 -1.40 15.90
N PRO A 233 -22.66 -1.35 15.25
CA PRO A 233 -22.98 -0.65 13.99
C PRO A 233 -23.03 0.88 14.13
N PHE A 234 -22.78 1.62 13.03
CA PHE A 234 -22.76 3.09 13.05
C PHE A 234 -24.14 3.73 13.06
N HIS A 235 -25.16 2.98 12.64
CA HIS A 235 -26.56 3.37 12.70
C HIS A 235 -27.31 2.46 13.68
N GLN A 236 -28.26 3.05 14.43
CA GLN A 236 -29.20 2.27 15.22
C GLN A 236 -30.15 1.51 14.30
N VAL A 237 -29.97 0.21 14.22
CA VAL A 237 -30.89 -0.71 13.56
C VAL A 237 -31.76 -1.31 14.68
N ASP A 238 -32.92 -0.71 14.90
CA ASP A 238 -33.93 -1.04 15.93
C ASP A 238 -33.57 -0.85 17.41
N GLU A 239 -34.54 -0.32 18.18
CA GLU A 239 -34.43 0.02 19.61
C GLU A 239 -34.21 -1.19 20.53
N ASP A 240 -34.30 -2.42 20.01
CA ASP A 240 -34.71 -3.57 20.81
C ASP A 240 -33.68 -4.70 20.99
N ARG A 241 -32.39 -4.55 20.60
CA ARG A 241 -31.22 -5.34 21.10
C ARG A 241 -29.98 -5.25 20.19
N HIS A 242 -29.20 -4.18 20.24
CA HIS A 242 -27.82 -4.24 19.77
C HIS A 242 -26.84 -3.64 20.78
N VAL A 243 -25.88 -4.48 21.19
CA VAL A 243 -24.71 -4.04 21.96
C VAL A 243 -23.72 -3.49 20.96
N GLU A 244 -23.40 -2.19 21.06
CA GLU A 244 -22.33 -1.58 20.28
C GLU A 244 -21.01 -2.32 20.56
N VAL A 245 -20.32 -2.70 19.49
CA VAL A 245 -18.98 -3.27 19.56
C VAL A 245 -17.98 -2.14 19.38
N ASP A 246 -17.17 -1.91 20.40
CA ASP A 246 -15.96 -1.09 20.26
C ASP A 246 -15.01 -1.77 19.27
N MET A 247 -14.72 -1.06 18.17
CA MET A 247 -13.87 -1.55 17.10
C MET A 247 -12.38 -1.44 17.44
N GLY A 248 -12.01 -0.77 18.55
CA GLY A 248 -10.60 -0.54 18.89
C GLY A 248 -9.88 0.30 17.84
N MET A 249 -10.60 1.18 17.14
CA MET A 249 -10.11 2.00 16.04
C MET A 249 -10.39 3.47 16.31
N THR A 250 -9.40 4.34 16.06
CA THR A 250 -9.53 5.79 16.19
C THR A 250 -9.31 6.48 14.87
N VAL A 251 -10.23 7.36 14.46
CA VAL A 251 -10.10 8.19 13.26
C VAL A 251 -9.30 9.47 13.57
N LEU A 252 -8.44 9.87 12.66
CA LEU A 252 -7.58 11.05 12.74
C LEU A 252 -7.71 11.81 11.41
N HIS A 253 -8.28 13.01 11.39
CA HIS A 253 -8.31 13.79 10.15
C HIS A 253 -6.89 14.24 9.78
N THR A 254 -6.50 14.12 8.52
CA THR A 254 -5.15 14.47 8.05
C THR A 254 -5.21 15.33 6.79
N PRO A 255 -5.99 16.44 6.78
CA PRO A 255 -6.11 17.28 5.60
C PRO A 255 -4.73 17.76 5.13
N GLY A 256 -4.52 17.74 3.82
CA GLY A 256 -3.22 18.02 3.24
C GLY A 256 -3.13 17.59 1.79
N HIS A 257 -3.07 16.27 1.56
CA HIS A 257 -3.16 15.70 0.22
C HIS A 257 -4.49 16.13 -0.42
N THR A 258 -5.59 15.84 0.27
CA THR A 258 -6.93 16.41 0.01
C THR A 258 -7.51 17.00 1.30
N PRO A 259 -8.57 17.83 1.22
CA PRO A 259 -9.30 18.29 2.41
C PRO A 259 -10.06 17.18 3.16
N ASP A 260 -10.46 16.09 2.49
CA ASP A 260 -11.19 14.96 3.09
C ASP A 260 -10.30 13.80 3.55
N GLU A 261 -8.98 13.94 3.44
CA GLU A 261 -8.00 12.98 3.91
C GLU A 261 -8.20 12.63 5.40
N LEU A 262 -8.24 11.33 5.69
CA LEU A 262 -8.18 10.78 7.04
C LEU A 262 -7.14 9.67 7.14
N ALA A 263 -6.61 9.55 8.35
CA ALA A 263 -5.92 8.40 8.87
C ALA A 263 -6.80 7.67 9.90
N TRP A 264 -6.50 6.40 10.15
CA TRP A 264 -7.10 5.67 11.27
C TRP A 264 -6.07 4.78 11.96
N TYR A 265 -6.25 4.59 13.26
CA TYR A 265 -5.33 3.86 14.13
C TYR A 265 -6.01 2.64 14.74
N ASP A 266 -5.40 1.47 14.58
CA ASP A 266 -5.75 0.23 15.24
C ASP A 266 -4.97 0.12 16.57
N HIS A 267 -5.69 0.19 17.69
CA HIS A 267 -5.10 0.11 19.03
C HIS A 267 -4.54 -1.29 19.36
N GLU A 268 -5.19 -2.35 18.88
CA GLU A 268 -4.77 -3.73 19.16
C GLU A 268 -3.49 -4.06 18.41
N GLU A 269 -3.41 -3.66 17.14
CA GLU A 269 -2.24 -3.90 16.28
C GLU A 269 -1.16 -2.81 16.42
N MET A 270 -1.46 -1.71 17.11
CA MET A 270 -0.62 -0.52 17.15
C MET A 270 -0.20 -0.10 15.73
N HIS A 271 -1.17 0.05 14.86
CA HIS A 271 -0.94 0.29 13.44
C HIS A 271 -1.74 1.51 12.96
N LEU A 272 -1.04 2.47 12.35
CA LEU A 272 -1.61 3.66 11.76
C LEU A 272 -1.73 3.49 10.24
N TYR A 273 -2.89 3.78 9.68
CA TYR A 273 -3.14 3.80 8.24
C TYR A 273 -3.40 5.24 7.82
N VAL A 274 -2.64 5.76 6.86
CA VAL A 274 -2.57 7.22 6.60
C VAL A 274 -3.02 7.67 5.21
N GLY A 275 -3.52 6.77 4.37
CA GLY A 275 -3.89 7.13 3.00
C GLY A 275 -2.68 7.64 2.20
N ASP A 276 -2.91 8.71 1.45
CA ASP A 276 -1.93 9.40 0.61
C ASP A 276 -1.23 10.56 1.33
N SER A 277 -1.46 10.68 2.64
CA SER A 277 -0.79 11.66 3.48
C SER A 277 0.73 11.66 3.27
N PHE A 278 1.39 10.50 3.20
CA PHE A 278 2.82 10.40 2.89
C PHE A 278 3.21 8.95 2.61
N TYR A 279 4.36 8.76 1.98
CA TYR A 279 5.05 7.47 1.84
C TYR A 279 6.51 7.70 1.45
N ARG A 280 7.36 6.70 1.70
CA ARG A 280 8.72 6.65 1.15
C ARG A 280 8.68 6.24 -0.31
N GLU A 281 9.65 6.73 -1.08
CA GLU A 281 9.98 6.18 -2.38
C GLU A 281 10.37 4.70 -2.24
N GLY A 282 9.62 3.82 -2.90
CA GLY A 282 9.98 2.43 -3.11
C GLY A 282 10.54 2.21 -4.53
N GLU A 283 10.31 1.01 -5.07
CA GLU A 283 10.91 0.58 -6.34
C GLU A 283 10.48 1.43 -7.54
N ASP A 284 9.24 1.93 -7.54
CA ASP A 284 8.72 2.76 -8.62
C ASP A 284 9.10 4.25 -8.46
N GLY A 285 9.73 4.61 -7.33
CA GLY A 285 10.23 5.97 -7.08
C GLY A 285 9.14 7.04 -7.08
N LEU A 286 7.91 6.69 -6.65
CA LEU A 286 6.79 7.63 -6.60
C LEU A 286 7.04 8.68 -5.52
N PRO A 287 6.91 9.98 -5.83
CA PRO A 287 6.98 11.05 -4.85
C PRO A 287 5.69 11.11 -4.03
N ILE A 288 5.71 11.77 -2.87
CA ILE A 288 4.48 12.20 -2.20
C ILE A 288 3.81 13.23 -3.10
N ILE A 289 2.66 12.88 -3.68
CA ILE A 289 1.96 13.72 -4.66
C ILE A 289 0.96 14.63 -3.94
N PHE A 290 0.91 15.89 -4.34
CA PHE A 290 -0.14 16.83 -3.94
C PHE A 290 -0.96 17.23 -5.17
N PRO A 291 -2.27 17.00 -5.18
CA PRO A 291 -3.14 17.49 -6.24
C PRO A 291 -3.25 19.01 -6.20
N VAL A 292 -3.86 19.59 -7.23
CA VAL A 292 -4.16 21.03 -7.31
C VAL A 292 -4.94 21.53 -6.08
N LYS A 293 -5.81 20.68 -5.52
CA LYS A 293 -6.69 21.01 -4.38
C LYS A 293 -6.05 20.71 -3.01
N GLY A 294 -4.80 20.22 -3.00
CA GLY A 294 -4.05 19.98 -1.78
C GLY A 294 -3.53 21.24 -1.12
N SER A 295 -2.98 21.08 0.08
CA SER A 295 -2.39 22.15 0.90
C SER A 295 -1.18 21.63 1.67
N LEU A 296 0.02 22.06 1.28
CA LEU A 296 1.26 21.73 2.00
C LEU A 296 1.30 22.30 3.43
N ILE A 297 0.59 23.41 3.69
CA ILE A 297 0.55 24.03 5.02
C ILE A 297 -0.30 23.20 5.98
N GLU A 298 -1.53 22.84 5.56
CA GLU A 298 -2.40 21.96 6.36
C GLU A 298 -1.77 20.58 6.54
N TRP A 299 -1.13 20.08 5.48
CA TRP A 299 -0.39 18.83 5.52
C TRP A 299 0.68 18.80 6.61
N VAL A 300 1.51 19.84 6.73
CA VAL A 300 2.51 19.93 7.80
C VAL A 300 1.83 19.81 9.17
N PHE A 301 0.76 20.56 9.43
CA PHE A 301 0.04 20.47 10.72
C PHE A 301 -0.57 19.09 10.96
N SER A 302 -1.08 18.44 9.92
CA SER A 302 -1.57 17.07 9.98
C SER A 302 -0.46 16.08 10.35
N MET A 303 0.71 16.18 9.73
CA MET A 303 1.87 15.33 10.05
C MET A 303 2.36 15.59 11.46
N GLN A 304 2.29 16.84 11.91
CA GLN A 304 2.61 17.21 13.29
C GLN A 304 1.68 16.55 14.31
N LYS A 305 0.38 16.58 14.05
CA LYS A 305 -0.61 15.88 14.87
C LYS A 305 -0.34 14.38 14.93
N LEU A 306 -0.02 13.73 13.80
CA LEU A 306 0.33 12.30 13.77
C LEU A 306 1.60 12.00 14.56
N ALA A 307 2.65 12.81 14.44
CA ALA A 307 3.90 12.60 15.18
C ALA A 307 3.69 12.69 16.70
N VAL A 308 2.89 13.66 17.16
CA VAL A 308 2.53 13.76 18.58
C VAL A 308 1.71 12.56 19.04
N PHE A 309 0.71 12.16 18.25
CA PHE A 309 -0.12 10.98 18.56
C PHE A 309 0.73 9.71 18.67
N VAL A 310 1.57 9.42 17.67
CA VAL A 310 2.47 8.27 17.63
C VAL A 310 3.43 8.25 18.84
N ARG A 311 4.03 9.39 19.20
CA ARG A 311 4.88 9.48 20.39
C ARG A 311 4.09 9.16 21.67
N GLY A 312 2.86 9.66 21.77
CA GLY A 312 1.96 9.35 22.90
C GLY A 312 1.63 7.86 23.01
N GLU A 313 1.27 7.22 21.91
CA GLU A 313 0.99 5.78 21.85
C GLU A 313 2.22 4.94 22.23
N ASN A 314 3.40 5.27 21.67
CA ASN A 314 4.66 4.61 22.00
C ASN A 314 5.02 4.77 23.49
N ALA A 315 4.84 5.97 24.05
CA ALA A 315 5.10 6.22 25.47
C ALA A 315 4.15 5.42 26.37
N ARG A 316 2.87 5.32 26.00
CA ARG A 316 1.89 4.51 26.75
C ARG A 316 2.27 3.03 26.72
N ALA A 317 2.62 2.49 25.56
CA ALA A 317 3.07 1.10 25.43
C ALA A 317 4.34 0.83 26.24
N ALA A 318 5.28 1.77 26.28
CA ALA A 318 6.49 1.67 27.11
C ALA A 318 6.17 1.69 28.62
N SER A 319 5.22 2.52 29.04
CA SER A 319 4.82 2.60 30.46
C SER A 319 4.21 1.29 30.97
N VAL A 320 3.42 0.59 30.15
CA VAL A 320 2.82 -0.71 30.52
C VAL A 320 3.91 -1.74 30.82
N VAL A 321 4.94 -1.82 29.98
CA VAL A 321 6.08 -2.73 30.19
C VAL A 321 6.83 -2.36 31.48
N ALA A 322 7.15 -1.09 31.69
CA ALA A 322 7.86 -0.63 32.89
C ALA A 322 7.09 -0.93 34.20
N THR A 323 5.75 -0.77 34.19
CA THR A 323 4.93 -1.13 35.37
C THR A 323 4.88 -2.64 35.61
N SER A 324 4.91 -3.45 34.55
CA SER A 324 4.89 -4.91 34.68
C SER A 324 6.18 -5.48 35.26
N GLU A 325 7.33 -4.86 34.97
CA GLU A 325 8.64 -5.24 35.53
C GLU A 325 8.77 -4.89 37.03
N GLN A 326 8.07 -3.84 37.50
CA GLN A 326 8.08 -3.47 38.93
C GLN A 326 7.21 -4.39 39.79
N THR A 327 6.18 -5.01 39.22
CA THR A 327 5.27 -5.92 39.96
C THR A 327 5.79 -7.34 40.17
N THR A 328 6.95 -7.70 39.59
CA THR A 328 7.53 -9.04 39.75
C THR A 328 8.46 -9.21 40.95
N GLU A 329 8.60 -8.20 41.82
CA GLU A 329 9.43 -8.26 43.04
C GLU A 329 8.64 -8.50 44.34
N SER A 330 7.32 -8.72 44.29
CA SER A 330 6.55 -9.15 45.46
C SER A 330 6.25 -10.65 45.41
N ASP A 331 7.07 -11.43 46.11
CA ASP A 331 6.79 -12.82 46.48
C ASP A 331 5.56 -12.86 47.39
N GLU A 332 4.35 -13.04 46.84
CA GLU A 332 3.22 -13.70 47.51
C GLU A 332 2.05 -13.92 46.52
N ASP A 333 1.58 -15.17 46.51
CA ASP A 333 0.35 -15.70 45.93
C ASP A 333 0.29 -16.25 44.49
N ASP A 334 -0.44 -17.36 44.42
CA ASP A 334 -0.68 -18.41 43.42
C ASP A 334 -1.28 -17.92 42.08
N TRP A 335 -0.80 -16.79 41.54
CA TRP A 335 -1.28 -16.20 40.30
C TRP A 335 -0.58 -16.79 39.08
N VAL A 336 -1.38 -17.15 38.07
CA VAL A 336 -0.89 -17.60 36.76
C VAL A 336 -0.11 -16.45 36.10
N HIS A 337 1.22 -16.57 36.05
CA HIS A 337 2.07 -15.67 35.29
C HIS A 337 1.72 -15.72 33.79
N ILE A 338 0.95 -14.74 33.32
CA ILE A 338 0.82 -14.49 31.88
C ILE A 338 2.15 -13.88 31.42
N PRO A 339 2.85 -14.45 30.42
CA PRO A 339 4.11 -13.89 29.92
C PRO A 339 3.88 -12.45 29.45
N GLN A 340 4.47 -11.48 30.16
CA GLN A 340 4.41 -10.08 29.78
C GLN A 340 5.43 -9.81 28.66
N PRO A 341 5.12 -8.91 27.71
CA PRO A 341 6.05 -8.59 26.63
C PRO A 341 7.30 -7.90 27.18
N THR A 342 8.48 -8.47 26.88
CA THR A 342 9.79 -7.98 27.33
C THR A 342 10.28 -6.74 26.56
N LYS A 343 9.50 -6.28 25.57
CA LYS A 343 9.79 -5.08 24.79
C LYS A 343 8.49 -4.37 24.46
N ALA A 344 8.47 -3.06 24.69
CA ALA A 344 7.34 -2.22 24.29
C ALA A 344 7.15 -2.29 22.77
N ARG A 345 5.91 -2.57 22.36
CA ARG A 345 5.51 -2.45 20.96
C ARG A 345 5.58 -0.99 20.53
N ARG A 346 5.90 -0.75 19.27
CA ARG A 346 5.94 0.57 18.66
C ARG A 346 4.90 0.66 17.56
N VAL A 347 4.39 1.86 17.33
CA VAL A 347 3.38 2.12 16.29
C VAL A 347 4.00 1.91 14.91
N LEU A 348 3.41 1.01 14.12
CA LEU A 348 3.73 0.85 12.71
C LEU A 348 2.82 1.72 11.85
N VAL A 349 3.30 2.17 10.69
CA VAL A 349 2.50 2.94 9.72
C VAL A 349 2.42 2.21 8.38
N SER A 350 1.25 2.34 7.77
CA SER A 350 0.93 1.86 6.44
C SER A 350 0.25 2.96 5.63
N CYS A 351 0.71 3.16 4.40
CA CYS A 351 0.30 4.22 3.50
C CYS A 351 -0.48 3.60 2.33
N ALA A 352 -1.23 4.38 1.55
CA ALA A 352 -2.02 3.84 0.45
C ALA A 352 -1.19 3.55 -0.82
N HIS A 353 0.12 3.78 -0.78
CA HIS A 353 1.09 3.27 -1.76
C HIS A 353 2.27 2.61 -1.05
N GLN A 354 3.30 2.24 -1.83
CA GLN A 354 4.61 1.58 -1.59
C GLN A 354 5.15 1.34 -0.16
N THR A 355 4.75 2.09 0.86
CA THR A 355 5.17 1.98 2.26
C THR A 355 4.11 1.29 3.12
N TYR A 356 4.45 0.15 3.74
CA TYR A 356 3.59 -0.53 4.72
C TYR A 356 4.41 -1.18 5.84
N ALA A 357 3.82 -1.21 7.04
CA ALA A 357 4.36 -1.84 8.25
C ALA A 357 5.79 -1.37 8.65
N VAL A 358 6.05 -0.07 8.53
CA VAL A 358 7.33 0.56 8.94
C VAL A 358 7.16 1.33 10.26
N ASP A 359 8.25 1.59 11.00
CA ASP A 359 8.17 2.34 12.27
C ASP A 359 7.69 3.79 12.02
N SER A 360 6.56 4.15 12.63
CA SER A 360 5.89 5.42 12.35
C SER A 360 6.69 6.62 12.83
N ALA A 361 7.36 6.50 13.98
CA ALA A 361 8.11 7.62 14.53
C ALA A 361 9.34 7.92 13.68
N ASP A 362 10.02 6.88 13.18
CA ASP A 362 11.19 7.02 12.32
C ASP A 362 10.80 7.67 10.97
N VAL A 363 9.72 7.21 10.34
CA VAL A 363 9.26 7.78 9.05
C VAL A 363 8.76 9.21 9.21
N LEU A 364 8.02 9.52 10.27
CA LEU A 364 7.53 10.89 10.49
C LEU A 364 8.67 11.86 10.81
N ALA A 365 9.72 11.42 11.52
CA ALA A 365 10.91 12.22 11.76
C ALA A 365 11.69 12.49 10.47
N GLU A 366 11.84 11.47 9.62
CA GLU A 366 12.44 11.62 8.29
C GLU A 366 11.65 12.59 7.40
N LEU A 367 10.32 12.44 7.38
CA LEU A 367 9.41 13.28 6.61
C LEU A 367 9.49 14.75 7.02
N GLU A 368 9.52 15.02 8.33
CA GLU A 368 9.67 16.36 8.85
C GLU A 368 11.02 16.96 8.46
N ALA A 369 12.12 16.22 8.65
CA ALA A 369 13.46 16.67 8.27
C ALA A 369 13.53 17.00 6.76
N PHE A 370 13.01 16.12 5.91
CA PHE A 370 13.01 16.30 4.46
C PHE A 370 12.15 17.49 4.02
N SER A 371 10.89 17.54 4.45
CA SER A 371 9.96 18.62 4.10
C SER A 371 10.48 19.99 4.54
N PHE A 372 11.12 20.05 5.71
CA PHE A 372 11.79 21.25 6.18
C PHE A 372 12.87 21.72 5.20
N GLN A 373 13.75 20.84 4.72
CA GLN A 373 14.76 21.18 3.72
C GLN A 373 14.14 21.69 2.40
N CYS A 374 12.99 21.14 1.99
CA CYS A 374 12.23 21.63 0.83
C CYS A 374 11.74 23.08 1.03
N PHE A 375 11.19 23.39 2.21
CA PHE A 375 10.63 24.71 2.53
C PHE A 375 11.70 25.80 2.71
N ILE A 376 12.91 25.45 3.11
CA ILE A 376 14.03 26.42 3.16
C ILE A 376 14.84 26.47 1.85
N GLY A 377 14.37 25.79 0.80
CA GLY A 377 14.94 25.87 -0.54
C GLY A 377 16.26 25.11 -0.73
N LYS A 378 16.56 24.13 0.14
CA LYS A 378 17.79 23.33 0.06
C LYS A 378 17.64 22.08 -0.81
N VAL A 379 16.44 21.54 -0.95
CA VAL A 379 16.17 20.41 -1.84
C VAL A 379 15.94 20.93 -3.27
N PRO A 380 16.70 20.46 -4.27
CA PRO A 380 16.55 20.91 -5.64
C PRO A 380 15.29 20.34 -6.29
N VAL A 381 14.78 21.06 -7.31
CA VAL A 381 13.83 20.51 -8.26
C VAL A 381 14.61 19.59 -9.22
N VAL A 382 14.16 18.35 -9.36
CA VAL A 382 14.78 17.35 -10.27
C VAL A 382 13.97 17.14 -11.55
N ASP A 383 12.69 17.48 -11.52
CA ASP A 383 11.75 17.34 -12.64
C ASP A 383 10.68 18.43 -12.56
N SER A 384 10.18 18.87 -13.71
CA SER A 384 9.13 19.88 -13.82
C SER A 384 8.25 19.59 -15.03
N GLN A 385 6.94 19.50 -14.79
CA GLN A 385 5.95 19.18 -15.80
C GLN A 385 4.73 20.09 -15.68
N THR A 386 4.05 20.34 -16.80
CA THR A 386 2.78 21.09 -16.78
C THR A 386 1.64 20.11 -16.85
N LEU A 387 0.85 20.02 -15.77
CA LEU A 387 -0.31 19.16 -15.66
C LEU A 387 -1.53 20.01 -15.33
N ARG A 388 -2.62 19.81 -16.08
CA ARG A 388 -3.92 20.46 -15.82
C ARG A 388 -3.84 21.99 -15.70
N GLY A 389 -2.94 22.61 -16.47
CA GLY A 389 -2.74 24.07 -16.49
C GLY A 389 -1.87 24.63 -15.37
N GLU A 390 -1.33 23.79 -14.49
CA GLU A 390 -0.37 24.19 -13.45
C GLU A 390 1.00 23.54 -13.67
N THR A 391 2.06 24.23 -13.23
CA THR A 391 3.41 23.65 -13.21
C THR A 391 3.60 22.84 -11.93
N PHE A 392 3.81 21.54 -12.08
CA PHE A 392 4.20 20.63 -11.02
C PHE A 392 5.71 20.47 -11.04
N ASP A 393 6.32 20.57 -9.87
CA ASP A 393 7.74 20.30 -9.68
C ASP A 393 7.90 19.10 -8.76
N THR A 394 8.96 18.33 -8.98
CA THR A 394 9.38 17.25 -8.08
C THR A 394 10.64 17.69 -7.34
N TRP A 395 10.55 17.81 -6.01
CA TRP A 395 11.68 18.10 -5.12
C TRP A 395 12.24 16.80 -4.57
N ARG A 396 13.54 16.59 -4.80
CA ARG A 396 14.24 15.36 -4.45
C ARG A 396 15.73 15.63 -4.22
N GLU A 397 16.28 15.06 -3.16
CA GLU A 397 17.72 15.09 -2.90
C GLU A 397 18.50 14.31 -3.99
N LYS A 398 19.75 14.71 -4.24
CA LYS A 398 20.61 14.05 -5.24
C LYS A 398 21.68 13.22 -4.55
N GLY A 399 22.12 12.15 -5.22
CA GLY A 399 23.18 11.27 -4.74
C GLY A 399 22.65 9.97 -4.12
N ASP A 400 23.56 9.05 -3.84
CA ASP A 400 23.23 7.70 -3.35
C ASP A 400 22.82 7.70 -1.87
N ASP A 401 23.27 8.71 -1.10
CA ASP A 401 22.95 8.88 0.33
C ASP A 401 21.69 9.72 0.59
N ARG A 402 20.83 9.88 -0.43
CA ARG A 402 19.61 10.68 -0.31
C ARG A 402 18.57 9.99 0.60
N THR A 403 17.74 10.78 1.25
CA THR A 403 16.53 10.27 1.91
C THR A 403 15.61 9.61 0.87
N PRO A 404 14.90 8.51 1.20
CA PRO A 404 13.88 7.93 0.35
C PRO A 404 12.59 8.77 0.34
N MET A 405 12.71 10.10 0.27
CA MET A 405 11.60 11.04 0.24
C MET A 405 11.69 11.91 -1.00
N SER A 406 10.54 12.18 -1.61
CA SER A 406 10.35 13.28 -2.53
C SER A 406 8.94 13.82 -2.43
N ILE A 407 8.77 15.07 -2.83
CA ILE A 407 7.46 15.72 -2.93
C ILE A 407 7.27 16.14 -4.38
N GLN A 408 6.11 15.83 -4.95
CA GLN A 408 5.65 16.42 -6.19
C GLN A 408 4.39 17.23 -5.91
N ALA A 409 4.40 18.50 -6.28
CA ALA A 409 3.28 19.39 -6.02
C ALA A 409 3.24 20.51 -7.06
N PRO A 410 2.08 21.18 -7.23
CA PRO A 410 2.06 22.47 -7.91
C PRO A 410 3.07 23.44 -7.30
N ARG A 411 3.88 24.08 -8.15
CA ARG A 411 4.91 25.04 -7.73
C ARG A 411 4.36 26.09 -6.78
N ARG A 412 3.14 26.59 -7.05
CA ARG A 412 2.48 27.58 -6.19
C ARG A 412 2.29 27.10 -4.75
N LEU A 413 1.95 25.82 -4.53
CA LEU A 413 1.75 25.28 -3.17
C LEU A 413 3.06 25.28 -2.40
N MET A 414 4.16 24.90 -3.07
CA MET A 414 5.48 24.97 -2.45
C MET A 414 5.88 26.42 -2.17
N GLU A 415 5.65 27.36 -3.08
CA GLU A 415 5.92 28.79 -2.86
C GLU A 415 5.11 29.37 -1.69
N GLU A 416 3.84 28.99 -1.57
CA GLU A 416 2.98 29.35 -0.43
C GLU A 416 3.53 28.79 0.89
N ALA A 417 3.90 27.50 0.92
CA ALA A 417 4.51 26.88 2.09
C ALA A 417 5.84 27.54 2.45
N ARG A 418 6.72 27.81 1.47
CA ARG A 418 7.98 28.53 1.67
C ARG A 418 7.76 29.94 2.20
N LYS A 419 6.73 30.64 1.72
CA LYS A 419 6.35 31.95 2.26
C LYS A 419 5.85 31.84 3.69
N PHE A 420 5.04 30.84 4.01
CA PHE A 420 4.48 30.64 5.34
C PHE A 420 5.57 30.26 6.36
N PHE A 421 6.40 29.25 6.05
CA PHE A 421 7.41 28.71 6.96
C PHE A 421 8.78 29.40 6.85
N GLY A 422 9.15 29.94 5.69
CA GLY A 422 10.49 30.46 5.40
C GLY A 422 10.68 31.98 5.54
N SER A 423 9.64 32.76 5.83
CA SER A 423 9.73 34.22 5.87
C SER A 423 10.23 34.77 7.22
N ARG A 424 11.52 34.56 7.52
CA ARG A 424 12.45 35.52 8.14
C ARG A 424 13.87 34.93 8.29
N PRO A 425 14.88 35.46 7.58
CA PRO A 425 16.27 35.26 7.97
C PRO A 425 16.49 35.96 9.32
N GLY A 426 16.60 35.18 10.41
CA GLY A 426 16.88 35.67 11.76
C GLY A 426 15.78 35.44 12.81
N ASP A 427 14.65 34.81 12.45
CA ASP A 427 13.56 34.54 13.39
C ASP A 427 13.25 33.03 13.43
N ALA A 428 14.17 32.25 13.99
CA ALA A 428 14.00 30.81 14.22
C ALA A 428 12.84 30.49 15.19
N SER A 429 12.21 31.52 15.79
CA SER A 429 11.15 31.37 16.79
C SER A 429 9.73 31.21 16.21
N ARG A 430 9.58 31.32 14.88
CA ARG A 430 8.28 31.20 14.18
C ARG A 430 8.04 29.88 13.48
N MET A 431 9.02 28.99 13.44
CA MET A 431 8.79 27.65 12.93
C MET A 431 8.09 26.84 14.03
N PRO A 432 6.98 26.15 13.72
CA PRO A 432 6.32 25.30 14.69
C PRO A 432 7.26 24.14 14.99
N PHE A 433 8.05 24.29 16.05
CA PHE A 433 8.82 23.28 16.76
C PHE A 433 9.57 22.28 15.87
N VAL A 434 10.88 22.49 15.69
CA VAL A 434 11.79 21.35 15.44
C VAL A 434 11.53 20.36 16.58
N TRP A 435 11.16 19.12 16.26
CA TRP A 435 10.87 18.10 17.27
C TRP A 435 12.12 17.74 18.08
N GLU A 436 12.36 18.43 19.20
CA GLU A 436 13.24 17.92 20.26
C GLU A 436 12.48 17.00 21.23
#